data_AF-A0A1H9HA87-F1
#
_entry.id   AF-A0A1H9HA87-F1
#
_cell.length_a   1.000
_cell.length_b   1.000
_cell.length_c   1.000
_cell.angle_alpha   90.00
_cell.angle_beta   90.00
_cell.angle_gamma   90.00
#
_symmetry.space_group_name_H-M   'P 1'
#
loop_
_entity.id
_entity.type
_entity.pdbx_description
1 polymer ?
#
loop_
_entity_poly.entity_id
_entity_poly.type
_entity_poly.pdbx_seq_one_letter_code
_entity_poly.pdbx_strand_id
1 'polypeptide(L)'
;MTLQKIKSVQGKDEYVLLPIAVYHTLKDQIEKELAVFKADQNTEQAYVPFALEDYVDNPMALARTKADITQEQRTQRMGVSQAYVSQIECRSNKLIKCLNV
;
A
#
# COMPACT_ATOMS: atom_id res chain seq x y z
N MET A 1 -27.71 4.59 -23.31
CA MET A 1 -26.69 4.06 -24.23
C MET A 1 -25.47 3.70 -23.39
N THR A 2 -25.15 2.41 -23.28
CA THR A 2 -24.16 1.91 -22.33
C THR A 2 -22.90 1.51 -23.11
N LEU A 3 -21.93 2.41 -23.18
CA LEU A 3 -20.65 2.18 -23.86
C LEU A 3 -19.80 1.22 -23.01
N GLN A 4 -19.50 0.03 -23.53
CA GLN A 4 -18.51 -0.87 -22.93
C GLN A 4 -17.12 -0.26 -23.07
N LYS A 5 -16.36 -0.26 -21.97
CA LYS A 5 -15.02 0.31 -21.87
C LYS A 5 -13.97 -0.80 -21.88
N ILE A 6 -12.93 -0.68 -22.69
CA ILE A 6 -11.72 -1.51 -22.61
C ILE A 6 -10.61 -0.61 -22.06
N LYS A 7 -9.91 -1.06 -21.01
CA LYS A 7 -8.77 -0.32 -20.46
C LYS A 7 -7.52 -0.66 -21.25
N SER A 8 -6.87 0.36 -21.82
CA SER A 8 -5.56 0.22 -22.46
C SER A 8 -4.48 -0.08 -21.43
N VAL A 9 -3.37 -0.68 -21.88
CA VAL A 9 -2.19 -1.03 -21.05
C VAL A 9 -1.57 0.20 -20.36
N GLN A 10 -1.92 1.41 -20.83
CA GLN A 10 -1.46 2.70 -20.30
C GLN A 10 -2.52 3.41 -19.42
N GLY A 11 -3.62 2.75 -19.06
CA GLY A 11 -4.62 3.29 -18.15
C GLY A 11 -5.56 4.34 -18.74
N LYS A 12 -5.58 4.52 -20.07
CA LYS A 12 -6.55 5.36 -20.78
C LYS A 12 -7.72 4.52 -21.30
N ASP A 13 -8.93 5.07 -21.21
CA ASP A 13 -10.14 4.44 -21.73
C ASP A 13 -10.12 4.49 -23.27
N GLU A 14 -10.01 3.34 -23.94
CA GLU A 14 -10.14 3.20 -25.38
C GLU A 14 -11.49 2.55 -25.73
N TYR A 15 -12.16 3.06 -26.77
CA TYR A 15 -13.49 2.62 -27.19
C TYR A 15 -13.42 1.99 -28.57
N VAL A 16 -14.07 0.83 -28.75
CA VAL A 16 -14.23 0.17 -30.05
C VAL A 16 -15.72 0.08 -30.37
N LEU A 17 -16.12 0.55 -31.55
CA LEU A 17 -17.48 0.41 -32.05
C LEU A 17 -17.63 -0.94 -32.75
N LEU A 18 -18.52 -1.78 -32.21
CA LEU A 18 -18.83 -3.09 -32.76
C LEU A 18 -20.25 -3.08 -33.34
N PRO A 19 -20.45 -3.58 -34.58
CA PRO A 19 -21.78 -3.86 -35.09
C PRO A 19 -22.52 -4.82 -34.16
N ILE A 20 -23.80 -4.55 -33.91
CA ILE A 20 -24.57 -5.24 -32.85
C ILE A 20 -24.65 -6.76 -33.06
N ALA A 21 -24.70 -7.20 -34.33
CA ALA A 21 -24.71 -8.61 -34.68
C ALA A 21 -23.40 -9.31 -34.26
N VAL A 22 -22.26 -8.63 -34.41
CA VAL A 22 -20.94 -9.15 -34.02
C VAL A 22 -20.82 -9.20 -32.50
N TYR A 23 -21.33 -8.17 -31.81
CA TYR A 23 -21.38 -8.17 -30.33
C TYR A 23 -22.18 -9.35 -29.79
N HIS A 24 -23.36 -9.64 -30.33
CA HIS A 24 -24.19 -10.75 -29.85
C HIS A 24 -23.49 -12.11 -30.00
N THR A 25 -22.76 -12.31 -31.09
CA THR A 25 -22.01 -13.55 -31.33
C THR A 25 -20.81 -13.69 -30.39
N LEU A 26 -20.14 -12.58 -30.06
CA LEU A 26 -18.93 -12.58 -29.23
C LEU A 26 -19.20 -12.37 -27.73
N LYS A 27 -20.44 -12.05 -27.35
CA LYS A 27 -20.82 -11.68 -25.98
C LYS A 27 -20.34 -12.69 -24.95
N ASP A 28 -20.60 -13.97 -25.19
CA ASP A 28 -20.27 -15.04 -24.23
C ASP A 28 -18.76 -15.18 -24.03
N GLN A 29 -17.97 -14.96 -25.09
CA GLN A 29 -16.51 -14.98 -25.03
C GLN A 29 -15.98 -13.75 -24.28
N ILE A 30 -16.53 -12.57 -24.55
CA ILE A 30 -16.18 -11.32 -23.87
C ILE A 30 -16.48 -11.43 -22.37
N GLU A 31 -17.63 -11.96 -21.98
CA GLU A 31 -18.01 -12.14 -20.57
C GLU A 31 -17.08 -13.13 -19.86
N LYS A 32 -16.68 -14.22 -20.54
CA LYS A 32 -15.73 -15.20 -19.99
C LYS A 32 -14.35 -14.60 -19.74
N GLU A 33 -13.79 -13.89 -20.72
CA GLU A 33 -12.48 -13.23 -20.58
C GLU A 33 -12.51 -12.12 -19.51
N LEU A 34 -13.61 -11.36 -19.42
CA LEU A 34 -13.80 -10.35 -18.37
C LEU A 34 -13.88 -10.97 -16.97
N ALA A 35 -14.47 -12.16 -16.83
CA ALA A 35 -14.53 -12.86 -15.55
C ALA A 35 -13.15 -13.30 -15.07
N VAL A 36 -12.32 -13.83 -15.99
CA VAL A 36 -10.92 -14.21 -15.71
C VAL A 36 -10.10 -12.98 -15.30
N PHE A 37 -10.19 -11.90 -16.08
CA PHE A 37 -9.46 -10.66 -15.82
C PHE A 37 -9.83 -10.00 -14.47
N LYS A 38 -11.11 -10.08 -14.07
CA LYS A 38 -11.55 -9.59 -12.74
C LYS A 38 -11.09 -10.49 -11.60
N ALA A 39 -11.04 -11.81 -11.81
CA ALA A 39 -10.53 -12.74 -10.83
C ALA A 39 -9.03 -12.49 -10.56
N ASP A 40 -8.25 -12.22 -11.61
CA ASP A 40 -6.82 -11.93 -11.48
C ASP A 40 -6.57 -10.58 -10.78
N GLN A 41 -7.34 -9.53 -11.09
CA GLN A 41 -7.22 -8.22 -10.43
C GLN A 41 -7.57 -8.21 -8.94
N ASN A 42 -8.46 -9.10 -8.49
CA ASN A 42 -8.73 -9.26 -7.05
C ASN A 42 -7.51 -9.75 -6.26
N THR A 43 -6.53 -10.34 -6.94
CA THR A 43 -5.28 -10.80 -6.31
C THR A 43 -4.30 -9.65 -6.11
N GLU A 44 -4.28 -8.66 -7.00
CA GLU A 44 -3.37 -7.50 -6.91
C GLU A 44 -3.93 -6.32 -6.09
N GLN A 45 -5.24 -6.27 -5.86
CA GLN A 45 -5.90 -5.25 -5.04
C GLN A 45 -6.39 -5.80 -3.69
N ALA A 46 -5.73 -6.83 -3.17
CA ALA A 46 -5.98 -7.27 -1.80
C ALA A 46 -5.76 -6.09 -0.85
N TYR A 47 -6.77 -5.77 -0.03
CA TYR A 47 -6.65 -4.76 1.01
C TYR A 47 -5.47 -5.13 1.93
N VAL A 48 -4.39 -4.36 1.86
CA VAL A 48 -3.24 -4.51 2.77
C VAL A 48 -3.55 -3.69 4.02
N PRO A 49 -3.70 -4.33 5.19
CA PRO A 49 -3.87 -3.60 6.44
C PRO A 49 -2.66 -2.70 6.69
N PHE A 50 -2.91 -1.48 7.14
CA PHE A 50 -1.83 -0.58 7.53
C PHE A 50 -1.11 -1.13 8.76
N ALA A 51 0.11 -1.65 8.58
CA ALA A 51 1.00 -2.06 9.66
C ALA A 51 2.04 -0.96 9.89
N LEU A 52 2.12 -0.43 11.11
CA LEU A 52 3.04 0.65 11.45
C LEU A 52 4.51 0.21 11.31
N GLU A 53 4.76 -1.09 11.52
CA GLU A 53 6.03 -1.78 11.36
C GLU A 53 6.63 -1.59 9.97
N ASP A 54 5.80 -1.46 8.93
CA ASP A 54 6.25 -1.32 7.54
C ASP A 54 6.74 0.10 7.22
N TYR A 55 6.46 1.08 8.09
CA TYR A 55 6.76 2.50 7.86
C TYR A 55 7.70 3.10 8.90
N VAL A 56 7.96 2.41 10.01
CA VAL A 56 8.78 2.92 11.12
C VAL A 56 9.87 1.91 11.45
N ASP A 57 11.05 2.12 10.86
CA ASP A 57 12.23 1.29 11.09
C ASP A 57 12.76 1.41 12.54
N ASN A 58 12.50 2.54 13.18
CA ASN A 58 13.04 2.81 14.51
C ASN A 58 12.19 2.13 15.59
N PRO A 59 12.72 1.12 16.31
CA PRO A 59 11.98 0.40 17.34
C PRO A 59 11.57 1.31 18.51
N MET A 60 12.34 2.36 18.79
CA MET A 60 12.04 3.31 19.86
C MET A 60 10.88 4.23 19.49
N ALA A 61 10.79 4.66 18.23
CA ALA A 61 9.67 5.44 17.74
C ALA A 61 8.42 4.57 17.63
N LEU A 62 8.56 3.33 17.17
CA LEU A 62 7.47 2.36 17.08
C LEU A 62 6.89 2.03 18.46
N ALA A 63 7.73 1.76 19.46
CA ALA A 63 7.28 1.54 20.84
C ALA A 63 6.57 2.78 21.42
N ARG A 64 7.05 3.98 21.11
CA ARG A 64 6.43 5.25 21.54
C ARG A 64 5.03 5.41 20.94
N THR A 65 4.88 5.14 19.64
CA THR A 65 3.59 5.21 18.94
C THR A 65 2.62 4.13 19.42
N LYS A 66 3.11 2.90 19.67
CA LYS A 66 2.27 1.83 20.27
C LYS A 66 1.80 2.15 21.69
N ALA A 67 2.62 2.88 22.45
CA ALA A 67 2.30 3.31 23.81
C ALA A 67 1.48 4.62 23.86
N ASP A 68 1.13 5.19 22.71
CA ASP A 68 0.38 6.45 22.56
C ASP A 68 0.91 7.60 23.43
N ILE A 69 2.24 7.76 23.45
CA ILE A 69 2.91 8.83 24.20
C ILE A 69 3.70 9.76 23.29
N THR A 70 3.78 11.02 23.68
CA THR A 70 4.59 12.02 22.97
C THR A 70 6.06 11.90 23.36
N GLN A 71 6.93 12.48 22.54
CA GLN A 71 8.37 12.52 22.84
C GLN A 71 8.66 13.28 24.14
N GLU A 72 7.89 14.33 24.43
CA GLU A 72 7.98 15.12 25.67
C GLU A 72 7.53 14.33 26.90
N GLN A 73 6.45 13.55 26.78
CA GLN A 73 6.00 12.69 27.88
C GLN A 73 7.04 11.59 28.15
N ARG A 74 7.68 11.07 27.10
CA ARG A 74 8.76 10.09 27.21
C ARG A 74 9.99 10.68 27.91
N THR A 75 10.37 11.90 27.56
CA THR A 75 11.54 12.59 28.17
C THR A 75 11.30 12.89 29.64
N GLN A 76 10.10 13.34 29.99
CA GLN A 76 9.69 13.54 31.39
C GLN A 76 9.78 12.24 32.20
N ARG A 77 9.28 11.13 31.66
CA ARG A 77 9.32 9.82 32.34
C ARG A 77 10.74 9.27 32.52
N MET A 78 11.62 9.52 31.55
CA MET A 78 12.99 9.03 31.57
C MET A 78 13.98 9.99 32.24
N GLY A 79 13.57 11.22 32.57
CA GLY A 79 14.44 12.24 33.15
C GLY A 79 15.57 12.70 32.22
N VAL A 80 15.41 12.54 30.90
CA VAL A 80 16.43 12.88 29.89
C VAL A 80 15.97 14.04 29.02
N SER A 81 16.91 14.72 28.35
CA SER A 81 16.57 15.83 27.45
C SER A 81 15.89 15.34 26.16
N GLN A 82 15.03 16.19 25.59
CA GLN A 82 14.39 15.92 24.29
C GLN A 82 15.41 15.75 23.16
N ALA A 83 16.47 16.55 23.17
CA ALA A 83 17.57 16.43 22.21
C ALA A 83 18.25 15.05 22.28
N TYR A 84 18.39 14.48 23.48
CA TYR A 84 18.96 13.14 23.66
C TYR A 84 18.07 12.05 23.07
N VAL A 85 16.76 12.10 23.34
CA VAL A 85 15.79 11.15 22.76
C VAL A 85 15.73 11.29 21.23
N SER A 86 15.75 12.53 20.72
CA SER A 86 15.79 12.81 19.27
C SER A 86 17.05 12.25 18.61
N GLN A 87 18.22 12.39 19.24
CA GLN A 87 19.45 11.79 18.73
C GLN A 87 19.39 10.26 18.71
N ILE A 88 18.84 9.63 19.75
CA ILE A 88 18.66 8.17 19.77
C ILE A 88 17.72 7.76 18.65
N GLU A 89 16.55 8.38 18.55
CA GLU A 89 15.55 8.03 17.54
C GLU A 89 16.06 8.24 16.10
N CYS A 90 16.93 9.22 15.86
CA CYS A 90 17.58 9.43 14.57
C CYS A 90 18.79 8.50 14.30
N ARG A 91 19.52 8.09 15.34
CA ARG A 91 20.70 7.21 15.21
C ARG A 91 20.33 5.74 15.03
N SER A 92 19.22 5.29 15.62
CA SER A 92 18.76 3.90 15.54
C SER A 92 18.51 3.42 14.09
N ASN A 93 18.14 4.32 13.17
CA ASN A 93 17.99 4.00 11.74
C ASN A 93 19.31 3.63 11.04
N LYS A 94 20.48 3.79 11.67
CA LYS A 94 21.78 3.46 11.09
C LYS A 94 22.43 2.20 11.67
N LEU A 95 21.85 1.56 12.68
CA LEU A 95 22.49 0.46 13.41
C LEU A 95 22.16 -0.95 12.88
N ILE A 96 21.26 -1.10 11.89
CA ILE A 96 20.92 -2.42 11.32
C ILE A 96 21.41 -2.51 9.86
N LYS A 97 22.73 -2.42 9.68
CA LYS A 97 23.43 -3.04 8.53
C LYS A 97 24.83 -3.55 8.86
N CYS A 98 25.26 -3.43 10.11
CA CYS A 98 26.58 -3.90 10.57
C CYS A 98 26.45 -4.55 11.95
N LEU A 99 25.90 -5.78 12.01
CA LEU A 99 26.16 -6.74 13.09
C LEU A 99 25.67 -8.13 12.63
N ASN A 100 26.33 -8.64 11.59
CA ASN A 100 26.60 -10.07 11.49
C ASN A 100 27.98 -10.26 12.14
N VAL A 101 27.99 -10.77 13.38
CA VAL A 101 29.13 -11.49 13.98
C VAL A 101 28.56 -12.72 14.64
#